data_AF-A0A353T4Q0-F1
#
_entry.id   AF-A0A353T4Q0-F1
#
_cell.length_a   1.000
_cell.length_b   1.000
_cell.length_c   1.000
_cell.angle_alpha   90.00
_cell.angle_beta   90.00
_cell.angle_gamma   90.00
#
_symmetry.space_group_name_H-M   'P 1'
#
loop_
_entity.id
_entity.type
_entity.pdbx_description
1 polymer ?
#
loop_
_entity_poly.entity_id
_entity_poly.type
_entity_poly.pdbx_seq_one_letter_code
_entity_poly.pdbx_strand_id
1 'polypeptide(L)'
;LDLHAREQLEEALDQYEGTILLITHDRYMLERVCEKLLVFEDGRIRRVEYGVEEYLKKTGSCGLHKKESEVKKQNRPGKRAEPIRSSDEERMLLENRITAVLGKLSAEKPGTPEYQALDAEFRELIAMRES
;
A
#
# COMPACT_ATOMS: atom_id res chain seq x y z
N LEU A 1 7.44 -4.70 -9.30
CA LEU A 1 8.02 -5.73 -10.18
C LEU A 1 7.44 -5.54 -11.57
N ASP A 2 8.19 -5.84 -12.62
CA ASP A 2 7.64 -5.92 -13.97
C ASP A 2 6.63 -7.09 -14.05
N LEU A 3 5.60 -6.98 -14.90
CA LEU A 3 4.48 -7.92 -14.94
C LEU A 3 4.94 -9.36 -15.20
N HIS A 4 5.85 -9.52 -16.17
CA HIS A 4 6.35 -10.83 -16.56
C HIS A 4 7.16 -11.50 -15.43
N ALA A 5 8.00 -10.72 -14.74
CA ALA A 5 8.75 -11.22 -13.60
C ALA A 5 7.85 -11.62 -12.42
N ARG A 6 6.68 -10.99 -12.29
CA ARG A 6 5.70 -11.33 -11.25
C ARG A 6 4.99 -12.65 -11.56
N GLU A 7 4.55 -12.86 -12.79
CA GLU A 7 3.89 -14.11 -13.22
C GLU A 7 4.82 -15.33 -13.03
N GLN A 8 6.09 -15.21 -13.43
CA GLN A 8 7.06 -16.30 -13.23
C GLN A 8 7.32 -16.60 -11.76
N LEU A 9 7.34 -15.57 -10.92
CA LEU A 9 7.51 -15.72 -9.48
C LEU A 9 6.30 -16.38 -8.84
N GLU A 10 5.08 -16.01 -9.25
CA GLU A 10 3.84 -16.64 -8.79
C GLU A 10 3.83 -18.14 -9.12
N GLU A 11 4.16 -18.52 -10.36
CA GLU A 11 4.19 -19.92 -10.79
C GLU A 11 5.26 -20.75 -10.05
N ALA A 12 6.44 -20.15 -9.81
CA ALA A 12 7.50 -20.80 -9.02
C ALA A 12 7.11 -21.00 -7.55
N LEU A 13 6.36 -20.06 -6.96
CA LEU A 13 5.89 -20.16 -5.58
C LEU A 13 4.74 -21.15 -5.44
N ASP A 14 3.88 -21.29 -6.44
CA ASP A 14 2.78 -22.28 -6.47
C ASP A 14 3.30 -23.72 -6.56
N GLN A 15 4.42 -23.93 -7.28
CA GLN A 15 5.08 -25.23 -7.39
C GLN A 15 5.96 -25.60 -6.17
N TYR A 16 6.12 -24.70 -5.20
CA TYR A 16 6.97 -24.93 -4.05
C TYR A 16 6.25 -25.74 -2.97
N GLU A 17 6.70 -26.97 -2.73
CA GLU A 17 6.08 -27.89 -1.77
C GLU A 17 6.34 -27.55 -0.29
N GLY A 18 7.12 -26.51 0.01
CA GLY A 18 7.46 -26.10 1.37
C GLY A 18 6.55 -25.02 1.94
N THR A 19 6.84 -24.58 3.17
CA THR A 19 6.15 -23.42 3.77
C THR A 19 6.88 -22.13 3.41
N ILE A 20 6.15 -21.18 2.85
CA ILE A 20 6.67 -19.85 2.50
C ILE A 20 6.14 -18.83 3.51
N LEU A 21 7.05 -17.99 4.03
CA LEU A 21 6.70 -16.78 4.76
C LEU A 21 7.00 -15.58 3.86
N LEU A 22 5.94 -14.93 3.37
CA LEU A 22 6.06 -13.80 2.45
C LEU A 22 5.75 -12.48 3.19
N ILE A 23 6.66 -11.52 3.06
CA ILE A 23 6.45 -10.13 3.50
C ILE A 23 6.60 -9.25 2.26
N THR A 24 5.52 -8.58 1.87
CA THR A 24 5.50 -7.70 0.70
C THR A 24 4.53 -6.55 0.90
N HIS A 25 4.78 -5.45 0.18
CA HIS A 25 3.85 -4.34 0.06
C HIS A 25 2.89 -4.49 -1.14
N ASP A 26 3.11 -5.48 -2.02
CA ASP A 26 2.22 -5.77 -3.14
C ASP A 26 1.04 -6.63 -2.66
N ARG A 27 -0.12 -5.99 -2.55
CA ARG A 27 -1.37 -6.63 -2.14
C ARG A 27 -1.80 -7.75 -3.09
N TYR A 28 -1.55 -7.63 -4.39
CA TYR A 28 -1.94 -8.66 -5.35
C TYR A 28 -1.14 -9.94 -5.15
N MET A 29 0.15 -9.82 -4.85
CA MET A 29 0.97 -11.00 -4.54
C MET A 29 0.47 -11.70 -3.28
N LEU A 30 0.10 -10.93 -2.24
CA LEU A 30 -0.50 -11.51 -1.03
C LEU A 30 -1.82 -12.23 -1.34
N GLU A 31 -2.67 -11.64 -2.18
CA GLU A 31 -3.96 -12.25 -2.54
C GLU A 31 -3.82 -13.49 -3.43
N ARG A 32 -2.78 -13.55 -4.28
CA ARG A 32 -2.56 -14.66 -5.21
C ARG A 32 -1.79 -15.84 -4.61
N VAL A 33 -0.79 -15.57 -3.77
CA VAL A 33 0.14 -16.58 -3.27
C VAL A 33 -0.15 -16.98 -1.82
N CYS A 34 -0.62 -16.06 -0.97
CA CYS A 34 -0.82 -16.35 0.44
C CYS A 34 -2.24 -16.83 0.73
N GLU A 35 -2.38 -18.05 1.23
CA GLU A 35 -3.65 -18.59 1.70
C GLU A 35 -4.02 -18.13 3.12
N LYS A 36 -3.00 -17.74 3.91
CA LYS A 36 -3.11 -17.46 5.35
C LYS A 36 -2.34 -16.19 5.68
N LEU A 37 -2.81 -15.46 6.69
CA LEU A 37 -2.16 -14.23 7.13
C LEU A 37 -1.73 -14.29 8.59
N LEU A 38 -0.61 -13.64 8.88
CA LEU A 38 -0.17 -13.30 10.21
C LEU A 38 -0.43 -11.82 10.44
N VAL A 39 -1.35 -11.54 11.35
CA VAL A 39 -1.84 -10.21 11.66
C VAL A 39 -1.15 -9.73 12.93
N PHE A 40 -0.57 -8.54 12.87
CA PHE A 40 0.13 -7.91 13.97
C PHE A 40 -0.76 -6.77 14.52
N GLU A 41 -1.37 -6.98 15.68
CA GLU A 41 -2.30 -6.04 16.33
C GLU A 41 -1.99 -5.98 17.82
N ASP A 42 -1.92 -4.79 18.42
CA ASP A 42 -1.71 -4.58 19.86
C ASP A 42 -0.52 -5.35 20.46
N GLY A 43 0.59 -5.44 19.71
CA GLY A 43 1.79 -6.18 20.12
C GLY A 43 1.61 -7.70 20.16
N ARG A 44 0.51 -8.22 19.61
CA ARG A 44 0.22 -9.66 19.49
C ARG A 44 0.16 -10.07 18.02
N ILE A 45 0.51 -11.33 17.78
CA ILE A 45 0.43 -11.94 16.46
C ILE A 45 -0.74 -12.92 16.45
N ARG A 46 -1.65 -12.75 15.50
CA ARG A 46 -2.78 -13.65 15.29
C ARG A 46 -2.72 -14.23 13.89
N ARG A 47 -2.80 -15.56 13.81
CA ARG A 47 -2.92 -16.27 12.54
C ARG A 47 -4.39 -16.29 12.12
N VAL A 48 -4.66 -15.95 10.87
CA VAL A 48 -5.96 -16.10 10.23
C VAL A 48 -5.86 -17.04 9.03
N GLU A 49 -6.83 -17.93 8.90
CA GLU A 49 -6.90 -18.98 7.86
C GLU A 49 -7.68 -18.50 6.62
N TYR A 50 -7.69 -17.19 6.38
CA TYR A 50 -8.35 -16.57 5.24
C TYR A 50 -7.47 -15.46 4.66
N GLY A 51 -7.65 -15.20 3.36
CA GLY A 51 -6.86 -14.22 2.61
C GLY A 51 -7.14 -12.76 2.95
N VAL A 52 -6.39 -11.86 2.31
CA VAL A 52 -6.38 -10.41 2.60
C VAL A 52 -7.75 -9.77 2.39
N GLU A 53 -8.45 -10.15 1.32
CA GLU A 53 -9.76 -9.57 1.02
C GLU A 53 -10.79 -9.86 2.12
N GLU A 54 -10.84 -11.10 2.61
CA GLU A 54 -11.75 -11.49 3.69
C GLU A 54 -11.36 -10.85 5.01
N TYR A 55 -10.05 -10.72 5.27
CA TYR A 55 -9.54 -10.02 6.43
C TYR A 55 -10.02 -8.56 6.47
N LEU A 56 -9.85 -7.81 5.38
CA LEU A 56 -10.26 -6.41 5.29
C LEU A 56 -11.78 -6.21 5.38
N LYS A 57 -12.56 -7.15 4.84
CA LYS A 57 -14.02 -7.16 5.00
C LYS A 57 -14.44 -7.30 6.47
N LYS A 58 -13.74 -8.15 7.24
CA LYS A 58 -14.04 -8.41 8.65
C LYS A 58 -13.55 -7.31 9.60
N THR A 59 -12.41 -6.68 9.32
CA THR A 59 -11.87 -5.59 10.15
C THR A 59 -12.52 -4.24 9.88
N GLY A 60 -13.50 -4.17 8.96
CA GLY A 60 -14.18 -2.92 8.61
C GLY A 60 -13.28 -1.91 7.89
N SER A 61 -12.07 -2.32 7.51
CA SER A 61 -11.10 -1.54 6.74
C SER A 61 -11.52 -1.53 5.26
N CYS A 62 -12.71 -1.01 4.98
CA CYS A 62 -13.24 -0.90 3.62
C CYS A 62 -12.56 0.26 2.89
N GLY A 63 -11.26 0.11 2.62
CA GLY A 63 -10.50 0.91 1.69
C GLY A 63 -10.42 0.20 0.34
N LEU A 64 -11.24 0.67 -0.60
CA LEU A 64 -10.96 0.63 -2.04
C LEU A 64 -10.82 -0.76 -2.71
N HIS A 65 -11.93 -1.48 -2.87
CA HIS A 65 -12.11 -2.37 -4.04
C HIS A 65 -13.47 -2.13 -4.69
N LYS A 66 -13.55 -1.00 -5.38
CA LYS A 66 -14.43 -0.80 -6.54
C LYS A 66 -13.59 -0.09 -7.61
N LYS A 67 -12.76 -0.81 -8.38
CA LYS A 67 -12.32 -0.31 -9.72
C LYS A 67 -11.49 -1.20 -10.65
N GLU A 68 -11.17 -2.45 -10.35
CA GLU A 68 -10.18 -3.17 -11.21
C GLU A 68 -10.75 -4.22 -12.16
N SER A 69 -12.07 -4.41 -12.20
CA SER A 69 -12.72 -5.25 -13.21
C SER A 69 -13.06 -4.51 -14.52
N GLU A 70 -12.65 -3.24 -14.71
CA GLU A 70 -12.99 -2.43 -15.90
C GLU A 70 -11.78 -2.00 -16.76
N VAL A 71 -10.59 -2.61 -16.63
CA VAL A 71 -9.49 -2.34 -17.58
C VAL A 71 -9.62 -3.18 -18.84
N LYS A 72 -10.75 -3.02 -19.55
CA LYS A 72 -10.88 -3.36 -20.98
C LYS A 72 -12.11 -2.70 -21.57
N LYS A 73 -12.09 -1.36 -21.68
CA LYS A 73 -12.60 -0.62 -22.85
C LYS A 73 -12.45 0.90 -22.66
N GLN A 74 -11.90 1.53 -23.69
CA GLN A 74 -12.20 2.89 -24.14
C GLN A 74 -11.47 4.05 -23.46
N ASN A 75 -10.30 4.35 -24.03
CA ASN A 75 -10.05 5.60 -24.75
C ASN A 75 -11.26 6.58 -24.77
N ARG A 76 -11.22 7.66 -23.97
CA ARG A 76 -11.86 8.95 -24.30
C ARG A 76 -11.18 10.12 -23.56
N PRO A 77 -10.96 11.26 -24.24
CA PRO A 77 -10.21 12.40 -23.74
C PRO A 77 -11.10 13.37 -22.95
N GLY A 78 -10.49 14.13 -22.05
CA GLY A 78 -11.06 15.36 -21.51
C GLY A 78 -11.86 15.22 -20.21
N LYS A 79 -11.17 15.27 -19.07
CA LYS A 79 -11.73 15.95 -17.89
C LYS A 79 -11.10 17.33 -17.81
N ARG A 80 -11.91 18.34 -18.16
CA ARG A 80 -11.68 19.75 -17.86
C ARG A 80 -11.31 19.85 -16.37
N ALA A 81 -10.22 20.54 -16.05
CA ALA A 81 -9.85 20.87 -14.68
C ALA A 81 -11.00 21.67 -14.06
N GLU A 82 -11.73 21.07 -13.12
CA GLU A 82 -12.66 21.79 -12.27
C GLU A 82 -11.83 22.70 -11.32
N PRO A 83 -12.33 23.89 -10.96
CA PRO A 83 -11.61 24.77 -10.04
C PRO A 83 -11.45 24.05 -8.70
N ILE A 84 -10.20 23.77 -8.34
CA ILE A 84 -9.83 23.10 -7.10
C ILE A 84 -10.26 24.03 -5.95
N ARG A 85 -11.02 23.52 -4.98
CA ARG A 85 -11.38 24.29 -3.78
C ARG A 85 -10.12 24.50 -2.95
N SER A 86 -10.00 25.60 -2.22
CA SER A 86 -8.81 25.90 -1.40
C SER A 86 -8.45 24.77 -0.43
N SER A 87 -9.45 24.12 0.17
CA SER A 87 -9.25 22.96 1.05
C SER A 87 -8.75 21.70 0.31
N ASP A 88 -9.14 21.53 -0.95
CA ASP A 88 -8.66 20.42 -1.79
C ASP A 88 -7.19 20.66 -2.21
N GLU A 89 -6.80 21.92 -2.44
CA GLU A 89 -5.41 22.32 -2.71
C GLU A 89 -4.50 22.06 -1.50
N GLU A 90 -4.92 22.47 -0.30
CA GLU A 90 -4.18 22.24 0.95
C GLU A 90 -3.93 20.75 1.19
N ARG A 91 -4.96 19.93 0.98
CA ARG A 91 -4.85 18.47 1.09
C ARG A 91 -3.91 17.89 0.04
N MET A 92 -3.96 18.38 -1.20
CA MET A 92 -3.06 17.93 -2.27
C MET A 92 -1.60 18.30 -1.99
N LEU A 93 -1.34 19.48 -1.43
CA LEU A 93 0.00 19.92 -1.03
C LEU A 93 0.54 19.05 0.13
N LEU A 94 -0.32 18.72 1.08
CA LEU A 94 0.03 17.85 2.21
C LEU A 94 0.39 16.43 1.72
N GLU A 95 -0.43 15.84 0.86
CA GLU A 95 -0.17 14.51 0.25
C GLU A 95 1.13 14.50 -0.56
N ASN A 96 1.39 15.54 -1.36
CA ASN A 96 2.64 15.68 -2.10
C ASN A 96 3.86 15.76 -1.17
N ARG A 97 3.73 16.46 -0.04
CA ARG A 97 4.81 16.57 0.95
C ARG A 97 5.08 15.24 1.63
N ILE A 98 4.02 14.54 2.08
CA ILE A 98 4.13 13.19 2.67
C ILE A 98 4.86 12.24 1.71
N THR A 99 4.46 12.24 0.45
CA THR A 99 5.08 11.40 -0.59
C THR A 99 6.56 11.73 -0.79
N ALA A 100 6.91 13.02 -0.80
CA ALA A 100 8.30 13.46 -0.93
C ALA A 100 9.16 13.04 0.26
N VAL A 101 8.65 13.16 1.48
CA VAL A 101 9.37 12.73 2.71
C VAL A 101 9.55 11.21 2.73
N LEU A 102 8.51 10.46 2.37
CA LEU A 102 8.57 9.00 2.30
C LEU A 102 9.59 8.52 1.26
N GLY A 103 9.67 9.20 0.12
CA GLY A 103 10.70 8.95 -0.89
C GLY A 103 12.12 9.17 -0.36
N LYS A 104 12.35 10.23 0.43
CA LYS A 104 13.65 10.49 1.07
C LYS A 104 13.97 9.46 2.14
N LEU A 105 13.00 9.09 2.98
CA LEU A 105 13.16 8.05 4.00
C LEU A 105 13.56 6.70 3.40
N SER A 106 13.01 6.35 2.24
CA SER A 106 13.35 5.12 1.52
C SER A 106 14.78 5.13 0.96
N ALA A 107 15.32 6.30 0.62
CA ALA A 107 16.68 6.46 0.10
C ALA A 107 17.75 6.51 1.20
N GLU A 108 17.38 6.87 2.43
CA GLU A 108 18.30 7.05 3.55
C GLU A 108 18.46 5.78 4.40
N LYS A 109 19.64 5.60 4.99
CA LYS A 109 19.93 4.44 5.84
C LYS A 109 19.27 4.59 7.21
N PRO A 110 18.63 3.53 7.74
CA PRO A 110 18.05 3.58 9.08
C PRO A 110 19.11 3.90 10.13
N GLY A 111 18.86 4.91 10.96
CA GLY A 111 19.72 5.28 12.09
C GLY A 111 20.68 6.46 11.84
N THR A 112 20.67 7.08 10.65
CA THR A 112 21.35 8.37 10.45
C THR A 112 20.55 9.51 11.11
N PRO A 113 21.20 10.60 11.54
CA PRO A 113 20.49 11.77 12.07
C PRO A 113 19.54 12.37 11.03
N GLU A 114 19.86 12.28 9.74
CA GLU A 114 18.97 12.67 8.64
C GLU A 114 17.71 11.80 8.57
N TYR A 115 17.83 10.49 8.78
CA TYR A 115 16.68 9.58 8.84
C TYR A 115 15.74 9.91 10.00
N GLN A 116 16.29 10.21 11.19
CA GLN A 116 15.49 10.58 12.36
C GLN A 116 14.75 11.91 12.15
N ALA A 117 15.40 12.89 11.51
CA ALA A 117 14.77 14.16 11.18
C ALA A 117 13.61 13.98 10.16
N LEU A 118 13.83 13.18 9.12
CA LEU A 118 12.80 12.87 8.13
C LEU A 118 11.65 12.04 8.72
N ASP A 119 11.92 11.14 9.65
CA ASP A 119 10.90 10.34 10.33
C ASP A 119 10.03 11.22 11.26
N ALA A 120 10.64 12.19 11.94
CA ALA A 120 9.91 13.19 12.70
C ALA A 120 9.02 14.07 11.80
N GLU A 121 9.55 14.58 10.68
CA GLU A 121 8.79 15.35 9.68
C GLU A 121 7.61 14.53 9.13
N PHE A 122 7.84 13.24 8.82
CA PHE A 122 6.78 12.35 8.35
C PHE A 122 5.65 12.19 9.38
N ARG A 123 5.99 11.98 10.66
CA ARG A 123 5.00 11.85 11.73
C ARG A 123 4.17 13.11 11.92
N GLU A 124 4.79 14.29 11.83
CA GLU A 124 4.09 15.57 11.90
C GLU A 124 3.10 15.74 10.74
N LEU A 125 3.52 15.43 9.52
CA LEU A 125 2.66 15.53 8.33
C LEU A 125 1.48 14.54 8.39
N ILE A 126 1.69 13.34 8.93
CA ILE A 126 0.62 12.36 9.14
C ILE A 126 -0.37 12.86 10.20
N ALA A 127 0.10 13.46 11.29
CA ALA A 127 -0.77 14.05 12.31
C ALA A 127 -1.63 15.20 11.75
N MET A 128 -1.06 16.02 10.85
CA MET A 128 -1.79 17.10 10.16
C MET A 128 -2.85 16.57 9.17
N ARG A 129 -2.68 15.35 8.63
CA ARG A 129 -3.67 14.72 7.74
C ARG A 129 -4.87 14.16 8.49
N GLU A 130 -4.66 13.74 9.74
CA GLU A 130 -5.68 13.15 10.61
C GLU A 130 -6.43 14.17 11.47
N SER A 131 -5.97 15.44 11.48
CA SER A 131 -6.62 16.58 12.14
C SER A 131 -7.61 17.28 11.21
#